data_AF-A0AAU4ESU3-F1
#
_entry.id   AF-A0AAU4ESU3-F1
#
_cell.length_a   1.000
_cell.length_b   1.000
_cell.length_c   1.000
_cell.angle_alpha   90.00
_cell.angle_beta   90.00
_cell.angle_gamma   90.00
#
_symmetry.space_group_name_H-M   'P 1'
#
loop_
_entity.id
_entity.type
_entity.pdbx_description
1 polymer ?
#
loop_
_entity_poly.entity_id
_entity_poly.type
_entity_poly.pdbx_seq_one_letter_code
_entity_poly.pdbx_strand_id
1 'polypeptide(L)'
;MTWSVYGSYLLIVVLIVLAPGPDTMVMLKNALSGGFRGGLLASLGILTGNVVQGSAAALGLGVLIAKSQPVFLALKWVGAAYLVFLGFQALRGAFRGHYDVVEQTQQRRRGGGFRRFREGLLSNVTNPKVLVLYLSVLPQFLDPGHTTTWDALALAYTTAVIGGLWLLVLLLFVHRVRAWLGRRRVRRTLDGVTGTALVGFGAALALES
;
A
#
# COMPACT_ATOMS: atom_id res chain seq x y z
N MET A 1 -2.88 3.67 -27.75
CA MET A 1 -2.23 2.55 -27.00
C MET A 1 -2.80 1.19 -27.45
N THR A 2 -1.99 0.12 -27.55
CA THR A 2 -2.48 -1.24 -27.88
C THR A 2 -2.95 -1.99 -26.64
N TRP A 3 -3.88 -2.94 -26.81
CA TRP A 3 -4.42 -3.75 -25.72
C TRP A 3 -3.37 -4.62 -25.01
N SER A 4 -2.35 -5.08 -25.73
CA SER A 4 -1.24 -5.87 -25.17
C SER A 4 -0.37 -5.06 -24.19
N VAL A 5 -0.09 -3.80 -24.52
CA VAL A 5 0.66 -2.87 -23.65
C VAL A 5 -0.15 -2.57 -22.38
N TYR A 6 -1.45 -2.31 -22.54
CA TYR A 6 -2.34 -2.08 -21.41
C TYR A 6 -2.45 -3.31 -20.48
N GLY A 7 -2.63 -4.50 -21.05
CA GLY A 7 -2.66 -5.76 -20.29
C GLY A 7 -1.36 -6.05 -19.54
N SER A 8 -0.22 -5.74 -20.14
CA SER A 8 1.10 -5.88 -19.48
C SER A 8 1.25 -4.89 -18.32
N TYR A 9 0.82 -3.64 -18.50
CA TYR A 9 0.81 -2.65 -17.43
C TYR A 9 -0.07 -3.09 -16.26
N LEU A 10 -1.29 -3.55 -16.56
CA LEU A 10 -2.22 -4.09 -15.57
C LEU A 10 -1.58 -5.19 -14.73
N LEU A 11 -0.91 -6.15 -15.37
CA LEU A 11 -0.22 -7.24 -14.68
C LEU A 11 0.84 -6.71 -13.70
N ILE A 12 1.69 -5.78 -14.16
CA ILE A 12 2.73 -5.18 -13.30
C ILE A 12 2.11 -4.42 -12.14
N VAL A 13 1.09 -3.61 -12.38
CA VAL A 13 0.40 -2.85 -11.33
C VAL A 13 -0.21 -3.79 -10.29
N VAL A 14 -0.88 -4.86 -10.70
CA VAL A 14 -1.44 -5.85 -9.78
C VAL A 14 -0.34 -6.46 -8.91
N LEU A 15 0.76 -6.92 -9.51
CA LEU A 15 1.89 -7.49 -8.76
C LEU A 15 2.47 -6.51 -7.74
N ILE A 16 2.66 -5.24 -8.15
CA ILE A 16 3.18 -4.19 -7.28
C ILE A 16 2.20 -3.86 -6.16
N VAL A 17 0.90 -3.82 -6.44
CA VAL A 17 -0.15 -3.47 -5.47
C VAL A 17 -0.32 -4.56 -4.41
N LEU A 18 -0.25 -5.83 -4.81
CA LEU A 18 -0.34 -6.98 -3.90
C LEU A 18 0.76 -6.99 -2.83
N ALA A 19 1.95 -6.47 -3.16
CA ALA A 19 3.03 -6.33 -2.18
C ALA A 19 2.65 -5.28 -1.10
N PRO A 20 2.49 -5.70 0.18
CA PRO A 20 2.13 -4.80 1.26
C PRO A 20 3.24 -3.75 1.46
N GLY A 21 2.85 -2.48 1.52
CA GLY A 21 3.77 -1.35 1.66
C GLY A 21 3.33 -0.34 2.72
N PRO A 22 3.92 0.87 2.75
CA PRO A 22 3.60 1.91 3.74
C PRO A 22 2.11 2.24 3.81
N ASP A 23 1.45 2.39 2.65
CA ASP A 23 0.01 2.67 2.55
C ASP A 23 -0.85 1.59 3.21
N THR A 24 -0.49 0.32 3.03
CA THR A 24 -1.17 -0.81 3.67
C THR A 24 -1.02 -0.74 5.19
N MET A 25 0.16 -0.38 5.69
CA MET A 25 0.42 -0.26 7.13
C MET A 25 -0.35 0.91 7.75
N VAL A 26 -0.40 2.06 7.08
CA VAL A 26 -1.16 3.24 7.54
C VAL A 26 -2.66 2.96 7.54
N MET A 27 -3.16 2.28 6.50
CA MET A 27 -4.55 1.81 6.46
C MET A 27 -4.85 0.85 7.61
N LEU A 28 -4.01 -0.17 7.82
CA LEU A 28 -4.18 -1.16 8.88
C LEU A 28 -4.17 -0.53 10.27
N LYS A 29 -3.22 0.37 10.55
CA LYS A 29 -3.15 1.15 11.79
C LYS A 29 -4.45 1.92 12.05
N ASN A 30 -4.98 2.58 11.04
CA ASN A 30 -6.22 3.35 11.14
C ASN A 30 -7.47 2.46 11.23
N ALA A 31 -7.46 1.27 10.61
CA ALA A 31 -8.52 0.28 10.72
C ALA A 31 -8.59 -0.37 12.11
N LEU A 32 -7.44 -0.66 12.72
CA LEU A 32 -7.34 -1.25 14.05
C LEU A 32 -7.77 -0.24 15.13
N SER A 33 -7.26 1.00 15.07
CA SER A 33 -7.53 2.05 16.06
C SER A 33 -8.88 2.76 15.86
N GLY A 34 -9.33 2.94 14.62
CA GLY A 34 -10.53 3.70 14.26
C GLY A 34 -11.68 2.86 13.71
N GLY A 35 -11.55 1.53 13.70
CA GLY A 35 -12.51 0.62 13.08
C GLY A 35 -12.59 0.79 11.56
N PHE A 36 -13.65 0.27 10.96
CA PHE A 36 -13.86 0.34 9.51
C PHE A 36 -13.81 1.78 8.97
N ARG A 37 -14.50 2.72 9.65
CA ARG A 37 -14.47 4.14 9.27
C ARG A 37 -13.08 4.75 9.32
N GLY A 38 -12.27 4.35 10.30
CA GLY A 38 -10.89 4.83 10.41
C GLY A 38 -10.03 4.39 9.22
N GLY A 39 -10.07 3.10 8.90
CA GLY A 39 -9.37 2.54 7.74
C GLY A 39 -9.88 3.10 6.41
N LEU A 40 -11.19 3.33 6.29
CA LEU A 40 -11.78 3.92 5.08
C LEU A 40 -11.29 5.35 4.84
N LEU A 41 -11.27 6.20 5.87
CA LEU A 41 -10.78 7.58 5.74
C LEU A 41 -9.30 7.64 5.37
N ALA A 42 -8.47 6.76 5.95
CA ALA A 42 -7.06 6.64 5.54
C ALA A 42 -6.93 6.15 4.09
N SER A 43 -7.74 5.17 3.68
CA SER A 43 -7.75 4.66 2.29
C SER A 43 -8.18 5.72 1.28
N LEU A 44 -9.16 6.57 1.63
CA LEU A 44 -9.56 7.72 0.81
C LEU A 44 -8.41 8.72 0.67
N GLY A 45 -7.67 9.00 1.75
CA GLY A 45 -6.47 9.83 1.70
C GLY A 45 -5.42 9.27 0.74
N ILE A 46 -5.14 7.97 0.85
CA ILE A 46 -4.21 7.26 -0.02
C ILE A 46 -4.66 7.36 -1.49
N LEU A 47 -5.94 7.09 -1.76
CA LEU A 47 -6.51 7.17 -3.11
C LEU A 47 -6.40 8.57 -3.69
N THR A 48 -6.73 9.61 -2.91
CA THR A 48 -6.58 11.00 -3.35
C THR A 48 -5.12 11.33 -3.68
N GLY A 49 -4.17 10.91 -2.83
CA GLY A 49 -2.74 11.08 -3.10
C GLY A 49 -2.34 10.43 -4.42
N ASN A 50 -2.84 9.22 -4.65
CA ASN A 50 -2.48 8.43 -5.83
C ASN A 50 -3.04 9.06 -7.11
N VAL A 51 -4.27 9.57 -7.07
CA VAL A 51 -4.90 10.31 -8.17
C VAL A 51 -4.15 11.61 -8.46
N VAL A 52 -3.75 12.36 -7.43
CA VAL A 52 -3.01 13.61 -7.59
C VAL A 52 -1.62 13.35 -8.19
N GLN A 53 -0.86 12.40 -7.64
CA GLN A 53 0.45 12.02 -8.18
C GLN A 53 0.34 11.45 -9.60
N GLY A 54 -0.63 10.57 -9.83
CA GLY A 54 -0.85 9.98 -11.15
C GLY A 54 -1.22 11.02 -12.20
N SER A 55 -2.07 11.98 -11.84
CA SER A 55 -2.42 13.12 -12.72
C SER A 55 -1.20 14.00 -12.98
N ALA A 56 -0.44 14.36 -11.94
CA ALA A 56 0.77 15.17 -12.08
C ALA A 56 1.83 14.48 -12.96
N ALA A 57 2.01 13.17 -12.79
CA ALA A 57 2.92 12.36 -13.61
C ALA A 57 2.43 12.29 -15.06
N ALA A 58 1.16 11.94 -15.29
CA ALA A 58 0.61 11.84 -16.64
C ALA A 58 0.65 13.17 -17.40
N LEU A 59 0.27 14.28 -16.75
CA LEU A 59 0.31 15.61 -17.33
C LEU A 59 1.76 16.10 -17.55
N GLY A 60 2.64 15.89 -16.58
CA GLY A 60 4.06 16.24 -16.68
C GLY A 60 4.78 15.46 -17.78
N LEU A 61 4.49 14.15 -17.89
CA LEU A 61 5.00 13.31 -18.98
C LEU A 61 4.45 13.74 -20.33
N GLY A 62 3.17 14.14 -20.42
CA GLY A 62 2.60 14.70 -21.64
C GLY A 62 3.34 15.95 -22.14
N VAL A 63 3.72 16.85 -21.22
CA VAL A 63 4.54 18.04 -21.55
C VAL A 63 5.94 17.64 -22.01
N LEU A 64 6.56 16.64 -21.38
CA LEU A 64 7.90 16.16 -21.76
C LEU A 64 7.91 15.45 -23.11
N ILE A 65 6.94 14.57 -23.36
CA ILE A 65 6.74 13.87 -24.62
C ILE A 65 6.59 14.89 -25.77
N ALA A 66 5.84 15.96 -25.55
CA ALA A 66 5.63 17.00 -26.55
C ALA A 66 6.86 17.89 -26.79
N LYS A 67 7.82 17.96 -25.85
CA LYS A 67 8.91 18.96 -25.90
C LYS A 67 10.33 18.42 -26.02
N SER A 68 10.68 17.24 -25.48
CA SER A 68 12.08 16.78 -25.48
C SER A 68 12.28 15.28 -25.18
N GLN A 69 12.72 14.53 -26.21
CA GLN A 69 13.05 13.10 -26.11
C GLN A 69 14.23 12.78 -25.14
N PRO A 70 15.32 13.58 -25.05
CA PRO A 70 16.40 13.33 -24.10
C PRO A 70 15.98 13.40 -22.63
N VAL A 71 15.09 14.34 -22.28
CA VAL A 71 14.60 14.51 -20.90
C VAL A 71 13.71 13.33 -20.49
N PHE A 72 12.86 12.85 -21.41
CA PHE A 72 12.07 11.65 -21.20
C PHE A 72 12.96 10.42 -20.94
N LEU A 73 14.05 10.27 -21.71
CA LEU A 73 15.00 9.17 -21.53
C LEU A 73 15.75 9.26 -20.19
N ALA A 74 16.17 10.47 -19.79
CA ALA A 74 16.85 10.70 -18.52
C ALA A 74 15.96 10.32 -17.32
N LEU A 75 14.70 10.74 -17.32
CA LEU A 75 13.72 10.34 -16.30
C LEU A 75 13.52 8.83 -16.24
N LYS A 76 13.44 8.17 -17.40
CA LYS A 76 13.31 6.70 -17.49
C LYS A 76 14.49 6.00 -16.80
N TRP A 77 15.71 6.46 -17.02
CA TRP A 77 16.92 5.87 -16.39
C TRP A 77 17.04 6.20 -14.89
N VAL A 78 16.73 7.43 -14.49
CA VAL A 78 16.70 7.81 -13.06
C VAL A 78 15.67 6.97 -12.30
N GLY A 79 14.48 6.78 -12.89
CA GLY A 79 13.45 5.92 -12.33
C GLY A 79 13.91 4.47 -12.19
N ALA A 80 14.54 3.91 -13.22
CA ALA A 80 15.08 2.55 -13.19
C ALA A 80 16.16 2.37 -12.09
N ALA A 81 17.08 3.33 -11.93
CA ALA A 81 18.09 3.28 -10.88
C ALA A 81 17.47 3.36 -9.47
N TYR A 82 16.45 4.21 -9.30
CA TYR A 82 15.76 4.35 -8.02
C TYR A 82 14.94 3.10 -7.65
N LEU A 83 14.35 2.42 -8.64
CA LEU A 83 13.72 1.10 -8.51
C LEU A 83 14.70 0.06 -7.94
N VAL A 84 15.90 -0.02 -8.51
CA VAL A 84 16.95 -0.93 -8.04
C VAL A 84 17.31 -0.63 -6.59
N PHE A 85 17.47 0.65 -6.26
CA PHE A 85 17.75 1.08 -4.89
C PHE A 85 16.63 0.70 -3.90
N LEU A 86 15.36 0.83 -4.29
CA LEU A 86 14.23 0.44 -3.46
C LEU A 86 14.07 -1.07 -3.32
N GLY A 87 14.29 -1.82 -4.41
CA GLY A 87 14.37 -3.28 -4.35
C GLY A 87 15.46 -3.73 -3.39
N PHE A 88 16.62 -3.08 -3.42
CA PHE A 88 17.71 -3.32 -2.48
C PHE A 88 17.34 -2.99 -1.03
N GLN A 89 16.65 -1.86 -0.77
CA GLN A 89 16.18 -1.54 0.57
C GLN A 89 15.12 -2.53 1.09
N ALA A 90 14.18 -2.96 0.23
CA ALA A 90 13.18 -3.96 0.58
C ALA A 90 13.83 -5.31 0.91
N LEU A 91 14.79 -5.75 0.10
CA LEU A 91 15.60 -6.94 0.37
C LEU A 91 16.35 -6.79 1.70
N ARG A 92 17.01 -5.65 1.93
CA ARG A 92 17.77 -5.40 3.17
C ARG A 92 16.87 -5.37 4.42
N GLY A 93 15.65 -4.84 4.31
CA GLY A 93 14.64 -4.88 5.36
C GLY A 93 14.17 -6.30 5.66
N ALA A 94 13.94 -7.10 4.62
CA ALA A 94 13.61 -8.53 4.75
C ALA A 94 14.75 -9.32 5.41
N PHE A 95 16.02 -9.04 5.08
CA PHE A 95 17.18 -9.71 5.67
C PHE A 95 17.50 -9.28 7.10
N ARG A 96 17.14 -8.05 7.51
CA ARG A 96 17.43 -7.55 8.87
C ARG A 96 16.32 -7.82 9.88
N GLY A 97 15.15 -8.31 9.45
CA GLY A 97 14.02 -8.62 10.34
C GLY A 97 13.44 -7.42 11.09
N HIS A 98 13.92 -6.20 10.83
CA HIS A 98 13.41 -4.99 11.46
C HIS A 98 12.15 -4.53 10.73
N TYR A 99 11.05 -5.21 11.03
CA TYR A 99 9.79 -4.52 11.17
C TYR A 99 9.88 -3.79 12.50
N ASP A 100 10.56 -2.64 12.54
CA ASP A 100 10.34 -1.69 13.63
C ASP A 100 8.89 -1.24 13.47
N VAL A 101 8.02 -2.07 14.04
CA VAL A 101 6.66 -1.73 14.43
C VAL A 101 6.84 -0.40 15.11
N VAL A 102 6.21 0.64 14.54
CA VAL A 102 6.19 1.98 15.11
C VAL A 102 5.53 1.88 16.48
N GLU A 103 6.34 1.52 17.46
CA GLU A 103 6.07 1.50 18.87
C GLU A 103 6.37 2.92 19.35
N GLN A 104 5.58 3.87 18.87
CA GLN A 104 5.52 5.22 19.41
C GLN A 104 4.24 5.88 18.90
N THR A 105 3.15 5.59 19.59
CA THR A 105 2.27 6.58 20.24
C THR A 105 1.00 5.85 20.65
N GLN A 106 1.09 5.08 21.74
CA GLN A 106 -0.07 4.53 22.46
C GLN A 106 -0.87 5.60 23.20
N GLN A 107 -0.56 6.88 23.05
CA GLN A 107 -1.26 7.96 23.75
C GLN A 107 -1.57 9.13 22.81
N ARG A 108 -2.69 9.06 22.08
CA ARG A 108 -3.58 10.23 21.86
C ARG A 108 -4.87 9.81 21.16
N ARG A 109 -5.89 9.69 22.02
CA ARG A 109 -7.33 9.57 21.81
C ARG A 109 -7.85 10.29 20.56
N ARG A 110 -8.80 9.66 19.85
CA ARG A 110 -9.84 10.26 18.99
C ARG A 110 -9.36 11.40 18.06
N GLY A 111 -8.46 11.12 17.13
CA GLY A 111 -8.21 12.04 16.01
C GLY A 111 -9.44 12.14 15.08
N GLY A 112 -9.86 13.37 14.74
CA GLY A 112 -10.96 13.64 13.82
C GLY A 112 -10.72 13.03 12.42
N GLY A 113 -11.80 12.80 11.67
CA GLY A 113 -11.73 12.06 10.40
C GLY A 113 -10.72 12.63 9.39
N PHE A 114 -10.55 13.95 9.39
CA PHE A 114 -9.57 14.65 8.55
C PHE A 114 -8.11 14.24 8.84
N ARG A 115 -7.75 13.96 10.10
CA ARG A 115 -6.39 13.52 10.44
C ARG A 115 -6.06 12.18 9.78
N ARG A 116 -7.00 11.24 9.79
CA ARG A 116 -6.81 9.90 9.20
C ARG A 116 -6.67 9.98 7.69
N PHE A 117 -7.49 10.83 7.06
CA PHE A 117 -7.35 11.17 5.65
C PHE A 117 -5.97 11.76 5.35
N ARG A 118 -5.51 12.74 6.14
CA ARG A 118 -4.19 13.37 5.96
C ARG A 118 -3.04 12.37 6.15
N GLU A 119 -3.13 11.47 7.12
CA GLU A 119 -2.15 10.39 7.30
C GLU A 119 -2.07 9.50 6.06
N GLY A 120 -3.21 9.12 5.48
CA GLY A 120 -3.26 8.35 4.24
C GLY A 120 -2.70 9.10 3.03
N LEU A 121 -3.07 10.38 2.89
CA LEU A 121 -2.59 11.25 1.80
C LEU A 121 -1.07 11.40 1.85
N LEU A 122 -0.53 11.74 3.02
CA LEU A 122 0.90 11.92 3.21
C LEU A 122 1.64 10.60 3.00
N SER A 123 1.11 9.49 3.51
CA SER A 123 1.70 8.15 3.29
C SER A 123 1.88 7.87 1.81
N ASN A 124 0.84 8.12 1.00
CA ASN A 124 0.88 7.81 -0.42
C ASN A 124 1.83 8.74 -1.18
N VAL A 125 1.77 10.06 -0.91
CA VAL A 125 2.65 11.04 -1.56
C VAL A 125 4.12 10.75 -1.27
N THR A 126 4.45 10.34 -0.04
CA THR A 126 5.82 9.96 0.32
C THR A 126 6.13 8.49 0.05
N ASN A 127 5.19 7.72 -0.52
CA ASN A 127 5.37 6.30 -0.75
C ASN A 127 6.36 6.09 -1.90
N PRO A 128 7.57 5.56 -1.61
CA PRO A 128 8.57 5.37 -2.65
C PRO A 128 8.09 4.39 -3.74
N LYS A 129 7.21 3.44 -3.41
CA LYS A 129 6.61 2.49 -4.36
C LYS A 129 5.78 3.20 -5.42
N VAL A 130 4.99 4.19 -5.00
CA VAL A 130 4.06 4.94 -5.86
C VAL A 130 4.85 5.94 -6.72
N LEU A 131 5.82 6.63 -6.11
CA LEU A 131 6.75 7.50 -6.83
C LEU A 131 7.48 6.74 -7.94
N VAL A 132 8.03 5.57 -7.62
CA VAL A 132 8.66 4.68 -8.59
C VAL A 132 7.73 4.28 -9.72
N LEU A 133 6.50 3.88 -9.38
CA LEU A 133 5.53 3.41 -10.36
C LEU A 133 5.26 4.51 -11.39
N TYR A 134 5.10 5.76 -10.95
CA TYR A 134 4.84 6.87 -11.85
C TYR A 134 6.06 7.43 -12.57
N LEU A 135 7.23 7.46 -11.92
CA LEU A 135 8.44 8.04 -12.52
C LEU A 135 9.19 7.05 -13.43
N SER A 136 9.00 5.75 -13.20
CA SER A 136 9.86 4.72 -13.81
C SER A 136 9.06 3.73 -14.64
N VAL A 137 7.94 3.24 -14.09
CA VAL A 137 7.14 2.20 -14.76
C VAL A 137 6.20 2.85 -15.77
N LEU A 138 5.39 3.85 -15.37
CA LEU A 138 4.43 4.52 -16.24
C LEU A 138 5.06 4.99 -17.57
N PRO A 139 6.23 5.67 -17.62
CA PRO A 139 6.83 6.11 -18.87
C PRO A 139 7.25 4.95 -19.80
N GLN A 140 7.51 3.75 -19.26
CA GLN A 140 7.87 2.60 -20.09
C GLN A 140 6.71 2.12 -20.97
N PHE A 141 5.48 2.46 -20.60
CA PHE A 141 4.27 2.12 -21.34
C PHE A 141 3.78 3.25 -22.24
N LEU A 142 4.50 4.38 -22.25
CA LEU A 142 4.22 5.53 -23.10
C LEU A 142 5.21 5.54 -24.27
N ASP A 143 4.68 5.50 -25.48
CA ASP A 143 5.42 5.75 -26.71
C ASP A 143 5.21 7.22 -27.13
N PRO A 144 6.27 8.05 -27.14
CA PRO A 144 6.16 9.46 -27.53
C PRO A 144 5.53 9.70 -28.92
N GLY A 145 5.60 8.73 -29.84
CA GLY A 145 5.02 8.86 -31.18
C GLY A 145 3.55 8.46 -31.29
N HIS A 146 3.02 7.68 -30.34
CA HIS A 146 1.73 7.00 -30.47
C HIS A 146 0.81 7.09 -29.24
N THR A 147 1.34 7.52 -28.09
CA THR A 147 0.56 7.64 -26.85
C THR A 147 0.24 9.10 -26.54
N THR A 148 -1.00 9.31 -26.14
CA THR A 148 -1.53 10.62 -25.80
C THR A 148 -1.48 10.85 -24.29
N THR A 149 -1.63 12.10 -23.85
CA THR A 149 -1.82 12.42 -22.43
C THR A 149 -3.01 11.67 -21.81
N TRP A 150 -4.05 11.39 -22.61
CA TRP A 150 -5.21 10.60 -22.16
C TRP A 150 -4.86 9.14 -21.88
N ASP A 151 -3.97 8.53 -22.68
CA ASP A 151 -3.46 7.18 -22.42
C ASP A 151 -2.69 7.16 -21.08
N ALA A 152 -1.85 8.17 -20.82
CA ALA A 152 -1.11 8.29 -19.57
C ALA A 152 -2.03 8.47 -18.35
N LEU A 153 -3.08 9.29 -18.48
CA LEU A 153 -4.09 9.46 -17.44
C LEU A 153 -4.88 8.16 -17.19
N ALA A 154 -5.25 7.43 -18.25
CA ALA A 154 -5.96 6.17 -18.15
C ALA A 154 -5.14 5.13 -17.37
N LEU A 155 -3.84 4.99 -17.68
CA LEU A 155 -2.93 4.11 -16.94
C LEU A 155 -2.79 4.54 -15.47
N ALA A 156 -2.64 5.85 -15.21
CA ALA A 156 -2.53 6.37 -13.85
C ALA A 156 -3.80 6.13 -13.01
N TYR A 157 -4.99 6.36 -13.58
CA TYR A 157 -6.25 6.11 -12.88
C TYR A 157 -6.55 4.64 -12.71
N THR A 158 -6.14 3.79 -13.66
CA THR A 158 -6.20 2.33 -13.51
C THR A 158 -5.39 1.88 -12.29
N THR A 159 -4.19 2.42 -12.12
CA THR A 159 -3.37 2.21 -10.92
C THR A 159 -4.09 2.67 -9.64
N ALA A 160 -4.71 3.85 -9.67
CA ALA A 160 -5.46 4.38 -8.53
C ALA A 160 -6.64 3.46 -8.14
N VAL A 161 -7.40 3.00 -9.13
CA VAL A 161 -8.54 2.09 -8.93
C VAL A 161 -8.08 0.75 -8.37
N ILE A 162 -7.07 0.11 -8.96
CA ILE A 162 -6.56 -1.19 -8.48
C ILE A 162 -6.03 -1.07 -7.05
N GLY A 163 -5.23 -0.03 -6.77
CA GLY A 163 -4.73 0.23 -5.42
C GLY A 163 -5.85 0.46 -4.41
N GLY A 164 -6.87 1.25 -4.78
CA GLY A 164 -8.04 1.50 -3.93
C GLY A 164 -8.86 0.25 -3.66
N LEU A 165 -9.12 -0.56 -4.69
CA LEU A 165 -9.83 -1.84 -4.56
C LEU A 165 -9.07 -2.81 -3.65
N TRP A 166 -7.76 -2.92 -3.81
CA TRP A 166 -6.92 -3.76 -2.94
C TRP A 166 -7.00 -3.32 -1.47
N LEU A 167 -6.89 -2.02 -1.19
CA LEU A 167 -7.03 -1.51 0.18
C LEU A 167 -8.42 -1.76 0.74
N LEU A 168 -9.47 -1.64 -0.08
CA LEU A 168 -10.83 -1.94 0.35
C LEU A 168 -11.01 -3.42 0.68
N VAL A 169 -10.49 -4.34 -0.16
CA VAL A 169 -10.50 -5.78 0.10
C VAL A 169 -9.80 -6.10 1.42
N LEU A 170 -8.60 -5.55 1.63
CA LEU A 170 -7.86 -5.74 2.89
C LEU A 170 -8.60 -5.17 4.09
N LEU A 171 -9.21 -3.99 3.95
CA LEU A 171 -10.00 -3.36 5.02
C LEU A 171 -11.21 -4.22 5.41
N LEU A 172 -11.94 -4.74 4.43
CA LEU A 172 -13.07 -5.65 4.64
C LEU A 172 -12.61 -6.95 5.31
N PHE A 173 -11.48 -7.51 4.85
CA PHE A 173 -10.89 -8.71 5.44
C PHE A 173 -10.52 -8.50 6.91
N VAL A 174 -9.79 -7.43 7.24
CA VAL A 174 -9.41 -7.07 8.61
C VAL A 174 -10.64 -6.90 9.48
N HIS A 175 -11.66 -6.20 8.98
CA HIS A 175 -12.90 -6.01 9.73
C HIS A 175 -13.65 -7.33 9.98
N ARG A 176 -13.70 -8.21 8.97
CA ARG A 176 -14.36 -9.51 9.06
C ARG A 176 -13.66 -10.46 10.03
N VAL A 177 -12.33 -10.50 10.01
CA VAL A 177 -11.52 -11.29 10.95
C VAL A 177 -11.73 -10.79 12.37
N ARG A 178 -11.70 -9.46 12.58
CA ARG A 178 -11.96 -8.86 13.89
C ARG A 178 -13.36 -9.19 14.42
N ALA A 179 -14.38 -9.11 13.56
CA ALA A 179 -15.75 -9.47 13.93
C ALA A 179 -15.88 -10.96 14.26
N TRP A 180 -15.15 -11.83 13.55
CA TRP A 180 -15.12 -13.28 13.82
C TRP A 180 -14.43 -13.60 15.15
N LEU A 181 -13.26 -13.03 15.41
CA LEU A 181 -12.55 -13.15 16.69
C LEU A 181 -13.33 -12.56 17.87
N GLY A 182 -14.20 -11.58 17.61
CA GLY A 182 -15.10 -11.01 18.64
C GLY A 182 -16.26 -11.92 19.04
N ARG A 183 -16.53 -13.02 18.32
CA ARG A 183 -17.67 -13.92 18.62
C ARG A 183 -17.43 -14.65 19.94
N ARG A 184 -18.45 -14.68 20.80
CA ARG A 184 -18.40 -15.35 22.12
C ARG A 184 -17.88 -16.78 22.06
N ARG A 185 -18.31 -17.57 21.07
CA ARG A 185 -17.87 -18.96 20.89
C ARG A 185 -16.37 -19.06 20.57
N VAL A 186 -15.86 -18.21 19.68
CA VAL A 186 -14.44 -18.20 19.29
C VAL A 186 -13.56 -17.78 20.47
N ARG A 187 -13.94 -16.70 21.17
CA ARG A 187 -13.25 -16.28 22.40
C ARG A 187 -13.23 -17.40 23.45
N ARG A 188 -14.39 -18.00 23.74
CA ARG A 188 -14.49 -19.08 24.72
C ARG A 188 -13.61 -20.28 24.38
N THR A 189 -13.50 -20.64 23.10
CA THR A 189 -12.60 -21.73 22.66
C THR A 189 -11.13 -21.33 22.84
N LEU A 190 -10.74 -20.12 22.45
CA LEU A 190 -9.37 -19.63 22.61
C LEU A 190 -8.96 -19.54 24.09
N ASP A 191 -9.85 -19.01 24.93
CA ASP A 191 -9.65 -18.91 26.39
C ASP A 191 -9.53 -20.31 27.00
N GLY A 192 -10.37 -21.26 26.55
CA GLY A 192 -10.32 -22.66 26.97
C GLY A 192 -9.01 -23.34 26.62
N VAL A 193 -8.56 -23.26 25.36
CA VAL A 193 -7.30 -23.87 24.90
C VAL A 193 -6.11 -23.28 25.65
N THR A 194 -6.06 -21.94 25.76
CA THR A 194 -4.99 -21.25 26.49
C THR A 194 -4.98 -21.66 27.96
N GLY A 195 -6.15 -21.69 28.61
CA GLY A 195 -6.30 -22.10 29.99
C GLY A 195 -5.86 -23.55 30.21
N THR A 196 -6.28 -24.48 29.35
CA THR A 196 -5.87 -25.89 29.42
C THR A 196 -4.36 -26.05 29.23
N ALA A 197 -3.76 -25.33 28.29
CA ALA A 197 -2.31 -25.37 28.07
C ALA A 197 -1.53 -24.86 29.29
N LEU A 198 -1.98 -23.74 29.90
CA LEU A 198 -1.36 -23.19 31.10
C LEU A 198 -1.49 -24.12 32.32
N VAL A 199 -2.66 -24.74 32.50
CA VAL A 199 -2.87 -25.73 33.57
C VAL A 199 -1.99 -26.97 33.36
N GLY A 200 -1.93 -27.48 32.13
CA GLY A 200 -1.07 -28.61 31.78
C GLY A 200 0.42 -28.31 32.01
N PHE A 201 0.88 -27.13 31.61
CA PHE A 201 2.25 -26.67 31.86
C PHE A 201 2.55 -26.55 33.36
N GLY A 202 1.65 -25.94 34.14
CA GLY A 202 1.80 -25.82 35.59
C GLY A 202 1.81 -27.17 36.31
N ALA A 203 0.99 -28.13 35.87
CA ALA A 203 0.97 -29.49 36.41
C ALA A 203 2.26 -30.25 36.08
N ALA A 204 2.76 -30.15 34.84
CA ALA A 204 4.03 -30.75 34.45
C ALA A 204 5.19 -30.20 35.28
N LEU A 205 5.23 -28.88 35.49
CA LEU A 205 6.25 -28.22 36.33
C LEU A 205 6.19 -28.71 37.80
N ALA A 206 4.99 -28.93 38.34
CA ALA A 206 4.83 -29.45 39.71
C ALA A 206 5.29 -30.91 39.85
N LEU A 207 5.18 -31.70 38.79
CA LEU A 207 5.62 -33.10 38.76
C LEU A 207 7.11 -33.26 38.47
N GLU A 208 7.80 -32.21 38.02
CA GLU A 208 9.25 -32.18 37.81
C GLU A 208 10.04 -31.94 39.13
N SER A 209 9.39 -32.22 40.28
CA SER A 209 9.96 -32.17 41.64
C SER A 209 10.52 -33.53 42.07
#